data_AF-A0A2I4BZF7-F1
#
_entry.id   AF-A0A2I4BZF7-F1
#
_cell.length_a   1.000
_cell.length_b   1.000
_cell.length_c   1.000
_cell.angle_alpha   90.00
_cell.angle_beta   90.00
_cell.angle_gamma   90.00
#
_symmetry.space_group_name_H-M   'P 1'
#
loop_
_entity.id
_entity.type
_entity.pdbx_description
1 polymer ?
#
loop_
_entity_poly.entity_id
_entity_poly.type
_entity_poly.pdbx_seq_one_letter_code
_entity_poly.pdbx_strand_id
1 'polypeptide(L)'
;MDPGGSCVPDDPDVRRMMEGSTLRKVKSRLWKRQRHFRLLEDGLTIWYKSRWAGKGHSTFSVTDLEAVREGHQSEVLLSIAEEFPAELCFTFVFHGRQGNLDLVAESPEEAQAWINGVRKLIHKAQTMDEQERLDQWVRDWFLKADKNKDGKMNFKEVKTLLKMMNVEMNEEHALHLFTMADKSESGTLEIDEFVHFYKILTQRDEVWKVFQDYSGDGETLTLEELENFLTVEQQEGERSSRHAQELIQSYEPSETAKKQSAMSLDGFQVYLCSQEGSIFKPEYLELQQDMSQPLSHYFISSSHNTYLLEDQLRGQSSLEAYIQ
;
A
#
# COMPACT_ATOMS: atom_id res chain seq x y z
N MET A 1 -33.45 -5.53 7.19
CA MET A 1 -32.42 -6.37 6.55
C MET A 1 -31.10 -5.73 6.93
N ASP A 2 -30.32 -6.40 7.78
CA ASP A 2 -29.04 -5.90 8.29
C ASP A 2 -28.04 -5.64 7.16
N PRO A 3 -27.43 -4.45 7.08
CA PRO A 3 -26.24 -4.21 6.26
C PRO A 3 -25.01 -4.35 7.17
N GLY A 4 -24.65 -5.58 7.49
CA GLY A 4 -23.50 -5.91 8.33
C GLY A 4 -22.70 -7.04 7.72
N GLY A 5 -22.26 -6.87 6.47
CA GLY A 5 -21.31 -7.79 5.84
C GLY A 5 -19.93 -7.59 6.47
N SER A 6 -19.62 -8.35 7.52
CA SER A 6 -18.26 -8.43 8.05
C SER A 6 -17.35 -9.01 6.97
N CYS A 7 -16.39 -8.20 6.51
CA CYS A 7 -15.41 -8.59 5.51
C CYS A 7 -14.30 -9.44 6.17
N VAL A 8 -14.66 -10.55 6.80
CA VAL A 8 -13.67 -11.53 7.28
C VAL A 8 -13.46 -12.54 6.16
N PRO A 9 -12.24 -12.69 5.61
CA PRO A 9 -11.95 -13.80 4.71
C PRO A 9 -12.27 -15.10 5.45
N ASP A 10 -13.06 -15.99 4.85
CA ASP A 10 -13.49 -17.27 5.42
C ASP A 10 -12.33 -18.28 5.61
N ASP A 11 -11.09 -17.79 5.50
CA ASP A 11 -9.85 -18.52 5.48
C ASP A 11 -9.34 -18.85 6.89
N PRO A 12 -9.05 -20.12 7.19
CA PRO A 12 -8.65 -20.55 8.53
C PRO A 12 -7.31 -19.95 8.98
N ASP A 13 -6.40 -19.66 8.05
CA ASP A 13 -5.08 -19.09 8.37
C ASP A 13 -5.23 -17.63 8.79
N VAL A 14 -6.03 -16.85 8.04
CA VAL A 14 -6.31 -15.44 8.32
C VAL A 14 -7.06 -15.29 9.65
N ARG A 15 -8.07 -16.14 9.91
CA ARG A 15 -8.78 -16.14 11.20
C ARG A 15 -7.85 -16.36 12.38
N ARG A 16 -6.90 -17.29 12.25
CA ARG A 16 -5.89 -17.53 13.30
C ARG A 16 -4.98 -16.32 13.50
N MET A 17 -4.58 -15.64 12.44
CA MET A 17 -3.84 -14.38 12.56
C MET A 17 -4.67 -13.28 13.26
N MET A 18 -5.98 -13.23 13.01
CA MET A 18 -6.90 -12.30 13.67
C MET A 18 -7.18 -12.64 15.13
N GLU A 19 -7.18 -13.92 15.53
CA GLU A 19 -7.20 -14.33 16.94
C GLU A 19 -5.91 -13.93 17.65
N GLY A 20 -4.79 -13.99 16.92
CA GLY A 20 -3.47 -13.58 17.35
C GLY A 20 -2.64 -14.72 17.95
N SER A 21 -1.33 -14.59 17.82
CA SER A 21 -0.33 -15.61 18.17
C SER A 21 0.78 -15.05 19.04
N THR A 22 1.38 -15.88 19.88
CA THR A 22 2.58 -15.50 20.64
C THR A 22 3.81 -15.99 19.92
N LEU A 23 4.40 -15.12 19.10
CA LEU A 23 5.58 -15.45 18.30
C LEU A 23 6.85 -14.90 18.97
N ARG A 24 7.96 -15.61 18.80
CA ARG A 24 9.26 -15.15 19.26
C ARG A 24 9.92 -14.31 18.17
N LYS A 25 10.01 -13.00 18.40
CA LYS A 25 10.78 -12.08 17.56
C LYS A 25 12.26 -12.27 17.82
N VAL A 26 13.03 -12.54 16.77
CA VAL A 26 14.48 -12.73 16.81
C VAL A 26 15.14 -11.52 16.15
N LYS A 27 16.17 -10.98 16.80
CA LYS A 27 17.03 -9.93 16.21
C LYS A 27 18.49 -10.36 16.13
N SER A 28 18.88 -11.31 16.96
CA SER A 28 20.22 -11.90 16.98
C SER A 28 20.17 -13.21 17.78
N ARG A 29 21.27 -13.95 17.78
CA ARG A 29 21.44 -15.14 18.63
C ARG A 29 21.21 -14.89 20.12
N LEU A 30 21.45 -13.66 20.61
CA LEU A 30 21.24 -13.30 22.02
C LEU A 30 19.90 -12.60 22.28
N TRP A 31 19.31 -11.96 21.26
CA TRP A 31 18.06 -11.22 21.41
C TRP A 31 16.90 -11.98 20.78
N LYS A 32 16.11 -12.61 21.65
CA LYS A 32 14.88 -13.34 21.29
C LYS A 32 13.81 -13.00 22.32
N ARG A 33 12.65 -12.52 21.88
CA ARG A 33 11.59 -12.09 22.80
C ARG A 33 10.22 -12.51 22.26
N GLN A 34 9.41 -13.13 23.12
CA GLN A 34 8.00 -13.37 22.83
C GLN A 34 7.24 -12.06 22.70
N ARG A 35 6.42 -11.96 21.67
CA ARG A 35 5.60 -10.82 21.32
C ARG A 35 4.26 -11.39 20.84
N HIS A 36 3.17 -10.78 21.28
CA HIS A 36 1.87 -11.14 20.75
C HIS A 36 1.66 -10.38 19.45
N PHE A 37 1.45 -11.11 18.35
CA PHE A 37 1.15 -10.60 17.02
C PHE A 37 -0.31 -10.88 16.68
N ARG A 38 -0.95 -9.95 15.98
CA ARG A 38 -2.35 -10.08 15.56
C ARG A 38 -2.60 -9.29 14.29
N LEU A 39 -3.37 -9.85 13.37
CA LEU A 39 -3.95 -9.13 12.24
C LEU A 39 -5.19 -8.35 12.72
N LEU A 40 -5.26 -7.07 12.38
CA LEU A 40 -6.41 -6.24 12.72
C LEU A 40 -7.61 -6.54 11.79
N GLU A 41 -8.76 -5.98 12.15
CA GLU A 41 -10.03 -6.20 11.45
C GLU A 41 -10.04 -5.63 10.03
N ASP A 42 -9.12 -4.74 9.71
CA ASP A 42 -8.87 -4.24 8.34
C ASP A 42 -8.29 -5.32 7.40
N GLY A 43 -7.80 -6.44 7.94
CA GLY A 43 -7.18 -7.52 7.17
C GLY A 43 -5.84 -7.15 6.53
N LEU A 44 -5.27 -5.98 6.82
CA LEU A 44 -4.02 -5.49 6.22
C LEU A 44 -3.00 -5.00 7.25
N THR A 45 -3.42 -4.64 8.46
CA THR A 45 -2.50 -4.15 9.48
C THR A 45 -2.11 -5.28 10.42
N ILE A 46 -0.81 -5.57 10.51
CA ILE A 46 -0.27 -6.46 11.53
C ILE A 46 0.20 -5.64 12.72
N TRP A 47 -0.42 -5.90 13.85
CA TRP A 47 -0.11 -5.31 15.14
C TRP A 47 0.72 -6.28 15.98
N TYR A 48 1.67 -5.75 16.77
CA TYR A 48 2.32 -6.54 17.81
C TYR A 48 2.68 -5.75 19.06
N LYS A 49 2.57 -6.41 20.21
CA LYS A 49 2.87 -5.80 21.51
C LYS A 49 4.37 -5.57 21.66
N SER A 50 4.81 -4.32 21.72
CA SER A 50 6.21 -3.92 21.86
C SER A 50 6.36 -2.94 23.03
N ARG A 51 7.53 -2.87 23.66
CA ARG A 51 7.83 -1.91 24.74
C ARG A 51 8.84 -0.86 24.28
N TRP A 52 8.64 -0.31 23.09
CA TRP A 52 9.57 0.67 22.51
C TRP A 52 8.99 2.10 22.61
N ALA A 53 9.81 3.04 23.09
CA ALA A 53 9.53 4.49 23.12
C ALA A 53 8.15 4.91 23.66
N GLY A 54 7.72 4.34 24.80
CA GLY A 54 6.46 4.74 25.45
C GLY A 54 5.17 4.27 24.76
N LYS A 55 5.25 3.68 23.56
CA LYS A 55 4.12 2.97 22.94
C LYS A 55 4.12 1.51 23.39
N GLY A 56 2.97 1.03 23.84
CA GLY A 56 2.78 -0.36 24.28
C GLY A 56 2.66 -1.38 23.13
N HIS A 57 2.78 -0.92 21.89
CA HIS A 57 2.64 -1.71 20.67
C HIS A 57 3.30 -1.05 19.46
N SER A 58 3.47 -1.84 18.40
CA SER A 58 3.94 -1.43 17.08
C SER A 58 3.05 -2.04 16.01
N THR A 59 2.96 -1.40 14.85
CA THR A 59 2.17 -1.85 13.69
C THR A 59 2.99 -1.74 12.42
N PHE A 60 2.63 -2.51 11.39
CA PHE A 60 3.10 -2.37 10.02
C PHE A 60 2.00 -2.88 9.06
N SER A 61 2.02 -2.44 7.80
CA SER A 61 1.06 -2.87 6.79
C SER A 61 1.56 -4.11 6.06
N VAL A 62 0.63 -4.97 5.64
CA VAL A 62 0.91 -6.06 4.69
C VAL A 62 1.39 -5.52 3.36
N THR A 63 0.96 -4.31 2.95
CA THR A 63 1.46 -3.65 1.73
C THR A 63 2.94 -3.31 1.79
N ASP A 64 3.53 -3.25 2.99
CA ASP A 64 4.96 -2.99 3.17
C ASP A 64 5.78 -4.28 2.97
N LEU A 65 5.14 -5.44 2.88
CA LEU A 65 5.79 -6.75 2.75
C LEU A 65 5.97 -7.14 1.28
N GLU A 66 7.19 -7.52 0.96
CA GLU A 66 7.54 -8.08 -0.34
C GLU A 66 7.26 -9.57 -0.40
N ALA A 67 7.67 -10.30 0.64
CA ALA A 67 7.62 -11.75 0.65
C ALA A 67 7.68 -12.34 2.05
N VAL A 68 7.39 -13.64 2.14
CA VAL A 68 7.62 -14.46 3.34
C VAL A 68 8.59 -15.59 2.99
N ARG A 69 9.72 -15.63 3.70
CA ARG A 69 10.73 -16.68 3.62
C ARG A 69 10.51 -17.70 4.72
N GLU A 70 10.66 -18.99 4.40
CA GLU A 70 10.41 -20.10 5.32
C GLU A 70 11.71 -20.67 5.88
N GLY A 71 11.67 -21.17 7.10
CA GLY A 71 12.81 -21.80 7.75
C GLY A 71 13.95 -20.83 8.02
N HIS A 72 15.17 -21.34 7.87
CA HIS A 72 16.42 -20.63 8.18
C HIS A 72 16.95 -19.82 6.99
N GLN A 73 16.05 -19.25 6.19
CA GLN A 73 16.41 -18.52 4.97
C GLN A 73 16.93 -17.08 5.21
N SER A 74 16.88 -16.59 6.45
CA SER A 74 17.56 -15.34 6.83
C SER A 74 18.84 -15.63 7.60
N GLU A 75 19.82 -14.74 7.52
CA GLU A 75 21.09 -14.85 8.24
C GLU A 75 20.89 -14.99 9.77
N VAL A 76 19.93 -14.25 10.31
CA VAL A 76 19.58 -14.29 11.74
C VAL A 76 19.00 -15.63 12.14
N LEU A 77 18.06 -16.19 11.37
CA LEU A 77 17.46 -17.50 11.68
C LEU A 77 18.44 -18.65 11.45
N LEU A 78 19.30 -18.55 10.45
CA LEU A 78 20.39 -19.50 10.23
C LEU A 78 21.36 -19.55 11.42
N SER A 79 21.66 -18.40 12.03
CA SER A 79 22.54 -18.33 13.22
C SER A 79 21.98 -19.04 14.45
N ILE A 80 20.70 -19.40 14.46
CA ILE A 80 20.00 -20.08 15.57
C ILE A 80 19.40 -21.44 15.14
N ALA A 81 19.83 -21.99 14.00
CA ALA A 81 19.26 -23.21 13.43
C ALA A 81 19.40 -24.45 14.34
N GLU A 82 20.42 -24.48 15.20
CA GLU A 82 20.59 -25.55 16.20
C GLU A 82 19.58 -25.44 17.37
N GLU A 83 19.01 -24.26 17.60
CA GLU A 83 18.08 -24.01 18.71
C GLU A 83 16.61 -24.21 18.33
N PHE A 84 16.24 -23.98 17.07
CA PHE A 84 14.86 -24.07 16.60
C PHE A 84 14.78 -24.82 15.26
N PRO A 85 13.90 -25.84 15.15
CA PRO A 85 13.60 -26.50 13.88
C PRO A 85 13.14 -25.51 12.80
N ALA A 86 13.50 -25.77 11.54
CA ALA A 86 13.15 -24.92 10.41
C ALA A 86 11.63 -24.73 10.24
N GLU A 87 10.84 -25.77 10.54
CA GLU A 87 9.38 -25.74 10.46
C GLU A 87 8.70 -24.72 11.40
N LEU A 88 9.41 -24.22 12.41
CA LEU A 88 8.89 -23.17 13.31
C LEU A 88 9.30 -21.76 12.87
N CYS A 89 10.22 -21.64 11.93
CA CYS A 89 10.93 -20.42 11.59
C CYS A 89 10.39 -19.79 10.31
N PHE A 90 10.24 -18.46 10.29
CA PHE A 90 9.91 -17.71 9.08
C PHE A 90 10.31 -16.24 9.22
N THR A 91 10.46 -15.57 8.08
CA THR A 91 10.88 -14.18 8.00
C THR A 91 9.92 -13.39 7.12
N PHE A 92 9.46 -12.25 7.63
CA PHE A 92 8.79 -11.25 6.79
C PHE A 92 9.83 -10.32 6.18
N VAL A 93 9.83 -10.24 4.84
CA VAL A 93 10.72 -9.40 4.05
C VAL A 93 9.94 -8.14 3.67
N PHE A 94 10.50 -6.97 3.98
CA PHE A 94 9.88 -5.68 3.67
C PHE A 94 10.46 -5.10 2.39
N HIS A 95 9.65 -4.34 1.67
CA HIS A 95 10.12 -3.54 0.54
C HIS A 95 11.13 -2.46 0.99
N GLY A 96 12.12 -2.21 0.15
CA GLY A 96 13.09 -1.12 0.33
C GLY A 96 14.12 -1.39 1.43
N ARG A 97 14.47 -0.35 2.20
CA ARG A 97 15.58 -0.40 3.18
C ARG A 97 15.16 -0.91 4.58
N GLN A 98 13.91 -1.34 4.74
CA GLN A 98 13.44 -1.83 6.03
C GLN A 98 13.99 -3.24 6.30
N GLY A 99 14.57 -3.45 7.48
CA GLY A 99 15.13 -4.74 7.86
C GLY A 99 14.06 -5.84 8.01
N ASN A 100 14.47 -7.06 7.68
CA ASN A 100 13.69 -8.27 7.85
C ASN A 100 13.15 -8.45 9.28
N LEU A 101 11.98 -9.09 9.40
CA LEU A 101 11.40 -9.48 10.68
C LEU A 101 11.40 -11.00 10.84
N ASP A 102 12.35 -11.49 11.64
CA ASP A 102 12.54 -12.91 11.92
C ASP A 102 11.69 -13.38 13.10
N LEU A 103 10.96 -14.47 12.89
CA LEU A 103 9.96 -15.01 13.82
C LEU A 103 10.12 -16.52 13.99
N VAL A 104 9.81 -16.98 15.21
CA VAL A 104 9.69 -18.40 15.55
C VAL A 104 8.35 -18.64 16.23
N ALA A 105 7.54 -19.55 15.71
CA ALA A 105 6.26 -19.97 16.28
C ALA A 105 6.41 -21.00 17.40
N GLU A 106 5.33 -21.26 18.14
CA GLU A 106 5.31 -22.31 19.16
C GLU A 106 5.00 -23.71 18.58
N SER A 107 4.38 -23.78 17.40
CA SER A 107 4.13 -25.02 16.68
C SER A 107 4.26 -24.88 15.16
N PRO A 108 4.50 -25.98 14.42
CA PRO A 108 4.57 -25.94 12.95
C PRO A 108 3.25 -25.48 12.30
N GLU A 109 2.12 -25.84 12.90
CA GLU A 109 0.80 -25.41 12.42
C GLU A 109 0.61 -23.90 12.57
N GLU A 110 1.13 -23.31 13.65
CA GLU A 110 1.09 -21.86 13.84
C GLU A 110 2.02 -21.15 12.85
N ALA A 111 3.25 -21.65 12.64
CA ALA A 111 4.15 -21.11 11.63
C ALA A 111 3.50 -21.13 10.24
N GLN A 112 2.94 -22.28 9.85
CA GLN A 112 2.31 -22.44 8.54
C GLN A 112 1.10 -21.52 8.36
N ALA A 113 0.28 -21.34 9.39
CA ALA A 113 -0.86 -20.42 9.34
C ALA A 113 -0.40 -18.97 9.08
N TRP A 114 0.66 -18.51 9.77
CA TRP A 114 1.19 -17.16 9.53
C TRP A 114 1.83 -17.02 8.14
N ILE A 115 2.58 -18.02 7.67
CA ILE A 115 3.20 -18.00 6.34
C ILE A 115 2.13 -17.93 5.25
N ASN A 116 1.15 -18.83 5.30
CA ASN A 116 0.08 -18.90 4.30
C ASN A 116 -0.82 -17.67 4.34
N GLY A 117 -1.22 -17.25 5.55
CA GLY A 117 -2.07 -16.08 5.74
C GLY A 117 -1.42 -14.82 5.18
N VAL A 118 -0.16 -14.54 5.51
CA VAL A 118 0.54 -13.35 5.00
C VAL A 118 0.73 -13.42 3.48
N ARG A 119 1.11 -14.57 2.90
CA ARG A 119 1.20 -14.71 1.43
C ARG A 119 -0.12 -14.41 0.73
N LYS A 120 -1.23 -14.92 1.27
CA LYS A 120 -2.58 -14.65 0.75
C LYS A 120 -2.91 -13.17 0.86
N LEU A 121 -2.57 -12.52 1.96
CA LEU A 121 -2.83 -11.09 2.15
C LEU A 121 -1.95 -10.21 1.25
N ILE A 122 -0.68 -10.57 1.00
CA ILE A 122 0.17 -9.89 0.01
C ILE A 122 -0.44 -10.01 -1.38
N HIS A 123 -0.82 -11.24 -1.79
CA HIS A 123 -1.45 -11.45 -3.09
C HIS A 123 -2.77 -10.68 -3.20
N LYS A 124 -3.62 -10.74 -2.17
CA LYS A 124 -4.85 -9.96 -2.10
C LYS A 124 -4.56 -8.48 -2.27
N ALA A 125 -3.60 -7.92 -1.53
CA ALA A 125 -3.24 -6.50 -1.63
C ALA A 125 -2.72 -6.11 -3.02
N GLN A 126 -2.07 -7.02 -3.74
CA GLN A 126 -1.63 -6.81 -5.13
C GLN A 126 -2.79 -6.90 -6.14
N THR A 127 -3.84 -7.68 -5.83
CA THR A 127 -5.02 -7.86 -6.69
C THR A 127 -6.22 -7.00 -6.27
N MET A 128 -6.11 -6.21 -5.21
CA MET A 128 -7.17 -5.30 -4.76
C MET A 128 -7.41 -4.25 -5.84
N ASP A 129 -8.68 -4.06 -6.19
CA ASP A 129 -9.10 -2.99 -7.08
C ASP A 129 -8.76 -1.62 -6.46
N GLU A 130 -8.49 -0.63 -7.29
CA GLU A 130 -7.91 0.64 -6.88
C GLU A 130 -8.85 1.45 -5.99
N GLN A 131 -10.16 1.29 -6.18
CA GLN A 131 -11.19 1.84 -5.29
C GLN A 131 -11.13 1.23 -3.88
N GLU A 132 -10.96 -0.09 -3.76
CA GLU A 132 -10.80 -0.75 -2.46
C GLU A 132 -9.48 -0.34 -1.78
N ARG A 133 -8.42 -0.11 -2.56
CA ARG A 133 -7.14 0.39 -2.04
C ARG A 133 -7.26 1.82 -1.53
N LEU A 134 -7.94 2.70 -2.27
CA LEU A 134 -8.15 4.09 -1.85
C LEU A 134 -9.03 4.16 -0.60
N ASP A 135 -10.16 3.44 -0.58
CA ASP A 135 -11.07 3.42 0.56
C ASP A 135 -10.42 2.81 1.80
N GLN A 136 -9.65 1.75 1.63
CA GLN A 136 -8.90 1.13 2.72
C GLN A 136 -7.77 2.02 3.21
N TRP A 137 -7.05 2.69 2.32
CA TRP A 137 -5.98 3.61 2.68
C TRP A 137 -6.50 4.86 3.40
N VAL A 138 -7.62 5.42 2.97
CA VAL A 138 -8.31 6.53 3.67
C VAL A 138 -8.71 6.07 5.07
N ARG A 139 -9.29 4.87 5.21
CA ARG A 139 -9.58 4.27 6.53
C ARG A 139 -8.33 4.09 7.39
N ASP A 140 -7.21 3.66 6.81
CA ASP A 140 -5.96 3.49 7.54
C ASP A 140 -5.44 4.82 8.08
N TRP A 141 -5.57 5.90 7.32
CA TRP A 141 -5.23 7.25 7.79
C TRP A 141 -6.17 7.75 8.88
N PHE A 142 -7.46 7.48 8.76
CA PHE A 142 -8.43 7.76 9.81
C PHE A 142 -8.04 7.06 11.11
N LEU A 143 -7.77 5.74 11.07
CA LEU A 143 -7.37 4.95 12.24
C LEU A 143 -6.02 5.37 12.82
N LYS A 144 -5.08 5.82 11.98
CA LYS A 144 -3.77 6.35 12.44
C LYS A 144 -3.91 7.70 13.13
N ALA A 145 -4.87 8.52 12.71
CA ALA A 145 -5.11 9.85 13.22
C ALA A 145 -6.01 9.84 14.46
N ASP A 146 -6.99 8.93 14.53
CA ASP A 146 -7.84 8.68 15.69
C ASP A 146 -7.03 8.05 16.85
N LYS A 147 -6.40 8.91 17.65
CA LYS A 147 -5.53 8.48 18.75
C LYS A 147 -6.31 8.03 19.97
N ASN A 148 -7.49 8.60 20.18
CA ASN A 148 -8.34 8.31 21.34
C ASN A 148 -9.26 7.09 21.09
N LYS A 149 -9.37 6.63 19.84
CA LYS A 149 -10.20 5.51 19.38
C LYS A 149 -11.68 5.72 19.63
N ASP A 150 -12.14 6.96 19.57
CA ASP A 150 -13.55 7.31 19.73
C ASP A 150 -14.35 7.18 18.42
N GLY A 151 -13.69 6.83 17.31
CA GLY A 151 -14.30 6.66 16.01
C GLY A 151 -14.63 7.99 15.32
N LYS A 152 -14.09 9.09 15.82
CA LYS A 152 -14.23 10.44 15.30
C LYS A 152 -12.87 11.14 15.29
N MET A 153 -12.75 12.20 14.52
CA MET A 153 -11.52 13.00 14.52
C MET A 153 -11.79 14.45 14.85
N ASN A 154 -11.19 14.93 15.94
CA ASN A 154 -11.19 16.35 16.24
C ASN A 154 -10.11 17.10 15.45
N PHE A 155 -10.17 18.44 15.46
CA PHE A 155 -9.24 19.27 14.72
C PHE A 155 -7.75 19.11 15.12
N LYS A 156 -7.44 18.68 16.36
CA LYS A 156 -6.05 18.41 16.77
C LYS A 156 -5.51 17.12 16.12
N GLU A 157 -6.37 16.12 15.94
CA GLU A 157 -6.04 14.87 15.25
C GLU A 157 -5.82 15.14 13.76
N VAL A 158 -6.67 15.96 13.12
CA VAL A 158 -6.47 16.41 11.73
C VAL A 158 -5.15 17.16 11.55
N LYS A 159 -4.78 18.07 12.45
CA LYS A 159 -3.46 18.73 12.42
C LYS A 159 -2.29 17.75 12.55
N THR A 160 -2.47 16.66 13.29
CA THR A 160 -1.45 15.61 13.40
C THR A 160 -1.38 14.81 12.11
N LEU A 161 -2.53 14.46 11.53
CA LEU A 161 -2.65 13.75 10.26
C LEU A 161 -1.93 14.48 9.13
N LEU A 162 -2.20 15.78 8.95
CA LEU A 162 -1.56 16.60 7.91
C LEU A 162 -0.02 16.54 8.00
N LYS A 163 0.53 16.63 9.22
CA LYS A 163 1.97 16.48 9.47
C LYS A 163 2.48 15.07 9.14
N MET A 164 1.70 14.04 9.46
CA MET A 164 2.08 12.65 9.15
C MET A 164 2.05 12.37 7.65
N MET A 165 1.15 13.01 6.92
CA MET A 165 1.07 12.96 5.45
C MET A 165 2.10 13.86 4.75
N ASN A 166 2.95 14.57 5.51
CA ASN A 166 3.91 15.54 4.98
C ASN A 166 3.26 16.66 4.16
N VAL A 167 2.05 17.07 4.54
CA VAL A 167 1.32 18.20 3.95
C VAL A 167 1.59 19.45 4.80
N GLU A 168 2.28 20.43 4.24
CA GLU A 168 2.46 21.74 4.87
C GLU A 168 1.26 22.64 4.59
N MET A 169 0.59 23.08 5.66
CA MET A 169 -0.60 23.92 5.57
C MET A 169 -0.69 24.82 6.79
N ASN A 170 -1.17 26.05 6.60
CA ASN A 170 -1.45 26.95 7.73
C ASN A 170 -2.71 26.51 8.48
N GLU A 171 -2.81 26.92 9.75
CA GLU A 171 -3.89 26.47 10.64
C GLU A 171 -5.27 26.99 10.23
N GLU A 172 -5.34 28.19 9.67
CA GLU A 172 -6.59 28.82 9.23
C GLU A 172 -7.21 28.06 8.05
N HIS A 173 -6.39 27.69 7.06
CA HIS A 173 -6.83 26.91 5.90
C HIS A 173 -7.19 25.48 6.31
N ALA A 174 -6.41 24.85 7.20
CA ALA A 174 -6.76 23.54 7.73
C ALA A 174 -8.10 23.56 8.48
N LEU A 175 -8.36 24.61 9.26
CA LEU A 175 -9.62 24.79 9.97
C LEU A 175 -10.77 25.01 8.99
N HIS A 176 -10.56 25.80 7.94
CA HIS A 176 -11.55 26.02 6.90
C HIS A 176 -11.95 24.70 6.21
N LEU A 177 -10.98 23.90 5.78
CA LEU A 177 -11.24 22.58 5.18
C LEU A 177 -11.96 21.63 6.15
N PHE A 178 -11.56 21.64 7.43
CA PHE A 178 -12.21 20.86 8.47
C PHE A 178 -13.69 21.23 8.62
N THR A 179 -13.99 22.53 8.72
CA THR A 179 -15.36 23.03 8.87
C THR A 179 -16.21 22.80 7.63
N MET A 180 -15.61 22.86 6.43
CA MET A 180 -16.32 22.51 5.20
C MET A 180 -16.73 21.02 5.18
N ALA A 181 -15.93 20.15 5.78
CA ALA A 181 -16.17 18.72 5.80
C ALA A 181 -17.11 18.25 6.92
N ASP A 182 -17.14 18.95 8.07
CA ASP A 182 -18.02 18.69 9.23
C ASP A 182 -19.48 19.11 8.94
N LYS A 183 -20.15 18.33 8.07
CA LYS A 183 -21.55 18.56 7.66
C LYS A 183 -22.53 18.38 8.81
N SER A 184 -22.17 17.59 9.81
CA SER A 184 -22.96 17.34 11.01
C SER A 184 -22.82 18.46 12.06
N GLU A 185 -21.90 19.41 11.84
CA GLU A 185 -21.55 20.49 12.79
C GLU A 185 -21.21 19.95 14.19
N SER A 186 -20.64 18.75 14.26
CA SER A 186 -20.38 18.06 15.52
C SER A 186 -19.09 18.53 16.21
N GLY A 187 -18.25 19.30 15.49
CA GLY A 187 -16.91 19.67 15.92
C GLY A 187 -15.89 18.53 15.77
N THR A 188 -16.29 17.45 15.11
CA THR A 188 -15.49 16.25 14.83
C THR A 188 -15.85 15.70 13.45
N LEU A 189 -14.93 15.00 12.78
CA LEU A 189 -15.21 14.33 11.52
C LEU A 189 -15.47 12.84 11.79
N GLU A 190 -16.68 12.38 11.49
CA GLU A 190 -16.97 10.94 11.36
C GLU A 190 -16.36 10.39 10.06
N ILE A 191 -16.38 9.07 9.85
CA ILE A 191 -15.66 8.45 8.73
C ILE A 191 -16.06 9.02 7.36
N ASP A 192 -17.34 9.24 7.11
CA ASP A 192 -17.84 9.75 5.83
C ASP A 192 -17.45 11.22 5.62
N GLU A 193 -17.47 12.01 6.69
CA GLU A 193 -17.02 13.41 6.69
C GLU A 193 -15.51 13.51 6.52
N PHE A 194 -14.76 12.55 7.08
CA PHE A 194 -13.33 12.46 6.86
C PHE A 194 -12.99 12.09 5.41
N VAL A 195 -13.71 11.14 4.81
CA VAL A 195 -13.56 10.84 3.38
C VAL A 195 -13.80 12.11 2.56
N HIS A 196 -14.81 12.90 2.92
CA HIS A 196 -15.06 14.18 2.26
C HIS A 196 -13.92 15.20 2.48
N PHE A 197 -13.46 15.37 3.71
CA PHE A 197 -12.29 16.21 4.04
C PHE A 197 -11.08 15.83 3.21
N TYR A 198 -10.80 14.52 3.11
CA TYR A 198 -9.70 13.99 2.36
C TYR A 198 -9.84 14.27 0.87
N LYS A 199 -11.04 14.11 0.29
CA LYS A 199 -11.31 14.46 -1.12
C LYS A 199 -11.05 15.95 -1.40
N ILE A 200 -11.45 16.85 -0.50
CA ILE A 200 -11.17 18.28 -0.66
C ILE A 200 -9.66 18.55 -0.52
N LEU A 201 -9.01 17.93 0.46
CA LEU A 201 -7.58 18.08 0.72
C LEU A 201 -6.71 17.64 -0.46
N THR A 202 -7.12 16.55 -1.11
CA THR A 202 -6.37 15.92 -2.22
C THR A 202 -6.90 16.31 -3.59
N GLN A 203 -7.82 17.29 -3.65
CA GLN A 203 -8.30 17.83 -4.89
C GLN A 203 -7.13 18.44 -5.67
N ARG A 204 -6.92 17.94 -6.89
CA ARG A 204 -5.87 18.38 -7.79
C ARG A 204 -6.45 19.38 -8.79
N ASP A 205 -6.40 20.66 -8.45
CA ASP A 205 -6.92 21.75 -9.27
C ASP A 205 -6.36 21.73 -10.70
N GLU A 206 -5.11 21.31 -10.87
CA GLU A 206 -4.47 21.16 -12.17
C GLU A 206 -5.11 20.04 -13.00
N VAL A 207 -5.46 18.92 -12.38
CA VAL A 207 -6.13 17.80 -13.06
C VAL A 207 -7.58 18.16 -13.35
N TRP A 208 -8.25 18.84 -12.41
CA TRP A 208 -9.60 19.36 -12.61
C TRP A 208 -9.68 20.30 -13.80
N LYS A 209 -8.71 21.23 -13.96
CA LYS A 209 -8.68 22.14 -15.11
C LYS A 209 -8.55 21.39 -16.43
N VAL A 210 -7.61 20.45 -16.53
CA VAL A 210 -7.46 19.62 -17.73
C VAL A 210 -8.76 18.85 -18.02
N PHE A 211 -9.39 18.27 -16.99
CA PHE A 211 -10.67 17.58 -17.15
C PHE A 211 -11.77 18.52 -17.69
N GLN A 212 -11.88 19.73 -17.13
CA GLN A 212 -12.86 20.74 -17.54
C GLN A 212 -12.61 21.29 -18.95
N ASP A 213 -11.36 21.31 -19.42
CA ASP A 213 -11.04 21.75 -20.78
C ASP A 213 -11.63 20.80 -21.86
N TYR A 214 -11.91 19.54 -21.48
CA TYR A 214 -12.45 18.52 -22.38
C TYR A 214 -13.90 18.10 -22.04
N SER A 215 -14.37 18.29 -20.80
CA SER A 215 -15.73 17.93 -20.38
C SER A 215 -16.73 19.02 -20.74
N GLY A 216 -17.68 18.69 -21.62
CA GLY A 216 -18.73 19.62 -22.05
C GLY A 216 -19.80 19.89 -21.00
N ASP A 217 -20.06 18.94 -20.10
CA ASP A 217 -21.03 19.07 -19.00
C ASP A 217 -20.39 19.48 -17.66
N GLY A 218 -19.06 19.40 -17.56
CA GLY A 218 -18.29 19.69 -16.36
C GLY A 218 -18.34 18.59 -15.29
N GLU A 219 -18.99 17.47 -15.55
CA GLU A 219 -19.16 16.36 -14.60
C GLU A 219 -18.52 15.06 -15.12
N THR A 220 -18.62 14.79 -16.41
CA THR A 220 -18.11 13.59 -17.06
C THR A 220 -17.42 13.88 -18.39
N LEU A 221 -16.51 12.99 -18.79
CA LEU A 221 -16.00 12.91 -20.15
C LEU A 221 -16.76 11.81 -20.87
N THR A 222 -17.49 12.16 -21.91
CA THR A 222 -18.04 11.18 -22.86
C THR A 222 -16.91 10.44 -23.58
N LEU A 223 -17.24 9.31 -24.22
CA LEU A 223 -16.27 8.55 -25.02
C LEU A 223 -15.54 9.42 -26.05
N GLU A 224 -16.28 10.32 -26.73
CA GLU A 224 -15.71 11.22 -27.75
C GLU A 224 -14.79 12.28 -27.13
N GLU A 225 -15.15 12.83 -25.97
CA GLU A 225 -14.34 13.82 -25.26
C GLU A 225 -13.06 13.20 -24.70
N LEU A 226 -13.14 11.98 -24.16
CA LEU A 226 -11.95 11.23 -23.72
C LEU A 226 -11.05 10.87 -24.91
N GLU A 227 -11.62 10.42 -26.04
CA GLU A 227 -10.87 10.16 -27.27
C GLU A 227 -10.13 11.43 -27.74
N ASN A 228 -10.78 12.59 -27.68
CA ASN A 228 -10.16 13.86 -28.03
C ASN A 228 -8.98 14.19 -27.09
N PHE A 229 -9.15 14.01 -25.78
CA PHE A 229 -8.06 14.16 -24.81
C PHE A 229 -6.87 13.24 -25.13
N LEU A 230 -7.11 11.95 -25.39
CA LEU A 230 -6.05 10.99 -25.72
C LEU A 230 -5.34 11.38 -27.02
N THR A 231 -6.09 11.89 -27.99
CA THR A 231 -5.55 12.27 -29.29
C THR A 231 -4.68 13.53 -29.20
N VAL A 232 -5.12 14.54 -28.45
CA VAL A 232 -4.47 15.85 -28.38
C VAL A 232 -3.38 15.88 -27.31
N GLU A 233 -3.68 15.48 -26.07
CA GLU A 233 -2.76 15.58 -24.95
C GLU A 233 -1.81 14.38 -24.86
N GLN A 234 -2.33 13.16 -25.04
CA GLN A 234 -1.51 11.94 -24.97
C GLN A 234 -0.85 11.58 -26.30
N GLN A 235 -1.21 12.30 -27.38
CA GLN A 235 -0.70 12.09 -28.74
C GLN A 235 -0.95 10.66 -29.25
N GLU A 236 -2.04 10.05 -28.80
CA GLU A 236 -2.48 8.76 -29.29
C GLU A 236 -3.20 8.96 -30.64
N GLY A 237 -2.63 8.42 -31.73
CA GLY A 237 -3.22 8.55 -33.07
C GLY A 237 -4.52 7.74 -33.22
N GLU A 238 -4.68 7.02 -34.34
CA GLU A 238 -5.91 6.27 -34.68
C GLU A 238 -6.35 5.18 -33.66
N ARG A 239 -5.56 4.92 -32.61
CA ARG A 239 -5.90 3.96 -31.55
C ARG A 239 -6.76 4.57 -30.43
N SER A 240 -6.86 5.90 -30.35
CA SER A 240 -7.51 6.62 -29.25
C SER A 240 -8.97 6.21 -29.02
N SER A 241 -9.75 5.97 -30.07
CA SER A 241 -11.17 5.60 -29.95
C SER A 241 -11.40 4.27 -29.22
N ARG A 242 -10.65 3.23 -29.62
CA ARG A 242 -10.73 1.92 -28.95
C ARG A 242 -10.17 2.00 -27.54
N HIS A 243 -9.06 2.73 -27.37
CA HIS A 243 -8.39 2.85 -26.09
C HIS A 243 -9.26 3.59 -25.07
N ALA A 244 -9.92 4.69 -25.46
CA ALA A 244 -10.86 5.42 -24.59
C ALA A 244 -11.94 4.50 -23.99
N GLN A 245 -12.49 3.59 -24.79
CA GLN A 245 -13.47 2.63 -24.31
C GLN A 245 -12.87 1.63 -23.31
N GLU A 246 -11.68 1.11 -23.60
CA GLU A 246 -10.95 0.19 -22.71
C GLU A 246 -10.58 0.89 -21.37
N LEU A 247 -10.17 2.16 -21.41
CA LEU A 247 -9.88 2.96 -20.22
C LEU A 247 -11.13 3.18 -19.36
N ILE A 248 -12.26 3.54 -19.96
CA ILE A 248 -13.53 3.71 -19.22
C ILE A 248 -13.91 2.41 -18.51
N GLN A 249 -13.84 1.27 -19.18
CA GLN A 249 -14.21 0.00 -18.56
C GLN A 249 -13.25 -0.40 -17.42
N SER A 250 -11.97 -0.03 -17.53
CA SER A 250 -10.93 -0.44 -16.60
C SER A 250 -10.79 0.47 -15.38
N TYR A 251 -10.99 1.78 -15.55
CA TYR A 251 -10.62 2.79 -14.54
C TYR A 251 -11.80 3.59 -14.00
N GLU A 252 -12.97 3.54 -14.61
CA GLU A 252 -14.14 4.23 -14.05
C GLU A 252 -14.63 3.51 -12.79
N PRO A 253 -14.84 4.20 -11.65
CA PRO A 253 -15.43 3.56 -10.47
C PRO A 253 -16.96 3.42 -10.56
N SER A 254 -17.65 4.33 -11.26
CA SER A 254 -19.12 4.35 -11.32
C SER A 254 -19.67 3.39 -12.38
N GLU A 255 -20.33 2.32 -11.94
CA GLU A 255 -21.03 1.38 -12.84
C GLU A 255 -22.11 2.04 -13.71
N THR A 256 -22.70 3.14 -13.24
CA THR A 256 -23.63 3.94 -14.03
C THR A 256 -22.92 4.71 -15.15
N ALA A 257 -21.76 5.31 -14.88
CA ALA A 257 -20.98 6.03 -15.88
C ALA A 257 -20.37 5.07 -16.92
N LYS A 258 -19.87 3.90 -16.48
CA LYS A 258 -19.42 2.82 -17.39
C LYS A 258 -20.48 2.43 -18.41
N LYS A 259 -21.72 2.22 -17.95
CA LYS A 259 -22.85 1.85 -18.83
C LYS A 259 -23.19 2.94 -19.83
N GLN A 260 -22.91 4.19 -19.48
CA GLN A 260 -23.10 5.35 -20.35
C GLN A 260 -21.87 5.62 -21.25
N SER A 261 -20.81 4.80 -21.15
CA SER A 261 -19.52 5.04 -21.82
C SER A 261 -18.97 6.44 -21.52
N ALA A 262 -19.02 6.82 -20.24
CA ALA A 262 -18.51 8.08 -19.73
C ALA A 262 -17.51 7.84 -18.58
N MET A 263 -16.55 8.75 -18.43
CA MET A 263 -15.55 8.75 -17.37
C MET A 263 -15.77 9.94 -16.45
N SER A 264 -15.90 9.70 -15.15
CA SER A 264 -15.95 10.73 -14.12
C SER A 264 -14.55 11.30 -13.84
N LEU A 265 -14.47 12.43 -13.12
CA LEU A 265 -13.17 12.95 -12.66
C LEU A 265 -12.39 11.90 -11.84
N ASP A 266 -13.09 11.16 -10.98
CA ASP A 266 -12.48 10.12 -10.16
C ASP A 266 -11.85 9.04 -11.07
N GLY A 267 -12.58 8.57 -12.09
CA GLY A 267 -12.03 7.63 -13.08
C GLY A 267 -10.86 8.18 -13.90
N PHE A 268 -10.91 9.47 -14.25
CA PHE A 268 -9.83 10.15 -14.96
C PHE A 268 -8.55 10.26 -14.11
N GLN A 269 -8.68 10.57 -12.82
CA GLN A 269 -7.54 10.60 -11.89
C GLN A 269 -6.92 9.22 -11.69
N VAL A 270 -7.75 8.18 -11.61
CA VAL A 270 -7.30 6.78 -11.55
C VAL A 270 -6.51 6.43 -12.80
N TYR A 271 -7.05 6.73 -13.99
CA TYR A 271 -6.34 6.54 -15.25
C TYR A 271 -4.97 7.25 -15.27
N LEU A 272 -4.90 8.54 -14.89
CA LEU A 272 -3.63 9.28 -14.88
C LEU A 272 -2.59 8.71 -13.92
N CYS A 273 -3.02 8.01 -12.86
CA CYS A 273 -2.13 7.33 -11.91
C CYS A 273 -1.82 5.87 -12.31
N SER A 274 -2.51 5.34 -13.31
CA SER A 274 -2.39 3.96 -13.76
C SER A 274 -1.14 3.73 -14.61
N GLN A 275 -0.86 2.46 -14.93
CA GLN A 275 0.22 2.09 -15.83
C GLN A 275 0.03 2.66 -17.24
N GLU A 276 -1.21 2.84 -17.70
CA GLU A 276 -1.48 3.39 -19.04
C GLU A 276 -1.41 4.92 -19.08
N GLY A 277 -1.49 5.58 -17.91
CA GLY A 277 -1.14 6.99 -17.74
C GLY A 277 0.37 7.21 -17.52
N SER A 278 1.18 6.14 -17.54
CA SER A 278 2.60 6.23 -17.23
C SER A 278 3.39 6.94 -18.31
N ILE A 279 4.33 7.78 -17.89
CA ILE A 279 5.34 8.36 -18.79
C ILE A 279 6.22 7.27 -19.44
N PHE A 280 6.31 6.09 -18.82
CA PHE A 280 7.06 4.96 -19.35
C PHE A 280 6.17 4.14 -20.29
N LYS A 281 6.66 3.90 -21.51
CA LYS A 281 5.95 3.04 -22.45
C LYS A 281 6.00 1.59 -21.95
N PRO A 282 4.84 0.91 -21.80
CA PRO A 282 4.80 -0.49 -21.38
C PRO A 282 5.65 -1.42 -22.26
N GLU A 283 5.78 -1.08 -23.55
CA GLU A 283 6.62 -1.75 -24.55
C GLU A 283 8.08 -1.93 -24.12
N TYR A 284 8.61 -1.01 -23.30
CA TYR A 284 9.98 -1.05 -22.80
C TYR A 284 10.13 -1.71 -21.43
N LEU A 285 9.04 -2.18 -20.81
CA LEU A 285 9.10 -2.98 -19.59
C LEU A 285 9.54 -4.43 -19.88
N GLU A 286 9.30 -4.90 -21.10
CA GLU A 286 9.78 -6.19 -21.57
C GLU A 286 11.16 -6.08 -22.26
N LEU A 287 11.85 -7.21 -22.37
CA LEU A 287 13.17 -7.30 -22.99
C LEU A 287 13.09 -7.04 -24.50
N GLN A 288 13.30 -5.80 -24.91
CA GLN A 288 13.31 -5.39 -26.33
C GLN A 288 14.71 -5.36 -26.96
N GLN A 289 15.75 -5.33 -26.13
CA GLN A 289 17.13 -5.24 -26.61
C GLN A 289 17.54 -6.55 -27.30
N ASP A 290 18.25 -6.44 -28.43
CA ASP A 290 18.85 -7.60 -29.06
C ASP A 290 19.88 -8.20 -28.10
N MET A 291 19.60 -9.38 -27.54
CA MET A 291 20.46 -10.10 -26.59
C MET A 291 21.44 -11.09 -27.27
N SER A 292 21.59 -11.00 -28.60
CA SER A 292 22.52 -11.85 -29.37
C SER A 292 23.87 -11.21 -29.68
N GLN A 293 24.07 -9.94 -29.31
CA GLN A 293 25.34 -9.23 -29.51
C GLN A 293 26.42 -9.73 -28.53
N PRO A 294 27.70 -9.44 -28.78
CA PRO A 294 28.76 -9.72 -27.83
C PRO A 294 28.57 -8.98 -26.50
N LEU A 295 29.01 -9.58 -25.38
CA LEU A 295 28.84 -9.04 -24.02
C LEU A 295 29.35 -7.59 -23.87
N SER A 296 30.39 -7.22 -24.61
CA SER A 296 30.97 -5.86 -24.61
C SER A 296 30.06 -4.77 -25.20
N HIS A 297 28.92 -5.13 -25.79
CA HIS A 297 27.96 -4.18 -26.35
C HIS A 297 26.86 -3.79 -25.36
N TYR A 298 26.84 -4.38 -24.16
CA TYR A 298 25.82 -4.10 -23.15
C TYR A 298 26.40 -3.34 -21.97
N PHE A 299 25.61 -2.42 -21.43
CA PHE A 299 25.83 -1.94 -20.07
C PHE A 299 25.34 -3.00 -19.08
N ILE A 300 26.23 -3.44 -18.18
CA ILE A 300 25.93 -4.48 -17.19
C ILE A 300 25.82 -3.81 -15.82
N SER A 301 24.63 -3.90 -15.21
CA SER A 301 24.45 -3.49 -13.82
C SER A 301 25.43 -4.26 -12.93
N SER A 302 26.33 -3.53 -12.29
CA SER A 302 27.47 -4.09 -11.56
C SER A 302 27.52 -3.50 -10.17
N SER A 303 27.69 -4.36 -9.16
CA SER A 303 27.83 -3.97 -7.76
C SER A 303 29.29 -4.08 -7.31
N HIS A 304 29.74 -3.15 -6.48
CA HIS A 304 31.09 -3.13 -5.91
C HIS A 304 31.02 -3.31 -4.41
N ASN A 305 31.80 -4.25 -3.86
CA ASN A 305 31.77 -4.63 -2.45
C ASN A 305 30.34 -4.96 -1.96
N THR A 306 29.63 -5.79 -2.74
CA THR A 306 28.21 -6.13 -2.53
C THR A 306 27.90 -6.62 -1.11
N TYR A 307 28.85 -7.26 -0.43
CA TYR A 307 28.68 -7.72 0.94
C TYR A 307 28.52 -6.59 1.99
N LEU A 308 28.94 -5.36 1.70
CA LEU A 308 28.91 -4.24 2.64
C LEU A 308 27.54 -3.55 2.65
N LEU A 309 26.90 -3.52 3.81
CA LEU A 309 25.66 -2.76 4.03
C LEU A 309 25.90 -1.31 4.46
N GLU A 310 27.11 -1.02 4.97
CA GLU A 310 27.44 0.28 5.59
C GLU A 310 28.80 0.81 5.07
N ASP A 311 29.67 1.28 5.95
CA ASP A 311 30.92 1.95 5.57
C ASP A 311 32.02 0.97 5.10
N GLN A 312 32.97 1.50 4.32
CA GLN A 312 34.05 0.70 3.70
C GLN A 312 35.10 0.15 4.68
N LEU A 313 35.17 0.67 5.91
CA LEU A 313 36.25 0.36 6.86
C LEU A 313 35.78 -0.47 8.07
N ARG A 314 34.56 -0.24 8.55
CA ARG A 314 33.99 -0.84 9.76
C ARG A 314 32.61 -1.44 9.56
N GLY A 315 32.01 -1.26 8.38
CA GLY A 315 30.70 -1.79 8.06
C GLY A 315 30.65 -3.31 8.13
N GLN A 316 29.53 -3.85 8.60
CA GLN A 316 29.35 -5.30 8.65
C GLN A 316 29.15 -5.87 7.24
N SER A 317 29.67 -7.09 7.05
CA SER A 317 29.43 -7.89 5.86
C SER A 317 28.15 -8.72 6.06
N SER A 318 27.27 -8.79 5.07
CA SER A 318 26.05 -9.59 5.13
C SER A 318 25.80 -10.36 3.84
N LEU A 319 25.22 -11.55 3.98
CA LEU A 319 24.73 -12.35 2.85
C LEU A 319 23.46 -11.73 2.23
N GLU A 320 22.66 -11.02 3.02
CA GLU A 320 21.43 -10.35 2.53
C GLU A 320 21.75 -9.29 1.46
N ALA A 321 22.94 -8.71 1.51
CA ALA A 321 23.36 -7.68 0.57
C ALA A 321 23.53 -8.21 -0.87
N TYR A 322 23.70 -9.52 -1.06
CA TYR A 322 23.71 -10.16 -2.38
C TYR A 322 22.32 -10.52 -2.90
N ILE A 323 21.31 -10.51 -2.02
CA ILE A 323 19.92 -10.89 -2.35
C ILE A 323 19.09 -9.64 -2.69
N GLN A 324 19.44 -8.49 -2.11
CA GLN A 324 18.73 -7.21 -2.26
C GLN A 324 18.94 -6.52 -3.61
#